data_AF-A0A8R7QWL8-F1
#
_entry.id   AF-A0A8R7QWL8-F1
#
_cell.length_a   1.000
_cell.length_b   1.000
_cell.length_c   1.000
_cell.angle_alpha   90.00
_cell.angle_beta   90.00
_cell.angle_gamma   90.00
#
_symmetry.space_group_name_H-M   'P 1'
#
loop_
_entity.id
_entity.type
_entity.pdbx_description
1 polymer ?
#
loop_
_entity_poly.entity_id
_entity_poly.type
_entity_poly.pdbx_seq_one_letter_code
_entity_poly.pdbx_strand_id
1 'polypeptide(L)'
;MSIYQFNMAVYTKIFLKFPRRFWPEAPGKEFFLYASDRRGYYPVWQQFKKEYPGSDVLLVTVSDDESRRIEQQSDNQTMAEAMEVLRKMFPGKDVRDATEILVPRWWSNRFFKGTFSNWPSVNRYEYDLIRAPVGRVYFTGEHTSEKYNGYVHGAYLAGIDSADILINCVKKNMCTYNVKGKHD
;
A
#
# COMPACT_ATOMS: atom_id res chain seq x y z
N MET A 1 2.62 17.87 -16.41
CA MET A 1 3.95 17.35 -16.02
C MET A 1 3.94 16.82 -14.58
N SER A 2 3.13 17.36 -13.67
CA SER A 2 2.96 16.90 -12.27
C SER A 2 2.62 15.41 -12.11
N ILE A 3 1.70 14.86 -12.91
CA ILE A 3 1.25 13.45 -12.79
C ILE A 3 2.40 12.43 -12.78
N TYR A 4 3.47 12.66 -13.54
CA TYR A 4 4.62 11.74 -13.62
C TYR A 4 5.69 11.96 -12.55
N GLN A 5 5.55 13.02 -11.75
CA GLN A 5 6.44 13.30 -10.62
C GLN A 5 5.95 12.63 -9.32
N PHE A 6 4.70 12.15 -9.32
CA PHE A 6 4.11 11.42 -8.20
C PHE A 6 4.41 9.93 -8.35
N ASN A 7 4.88 9.31 -7.27
CA ASN A 7 5.06 7.87 -7.26
C ASN A 7 3.78 7.19 -6.76
N MET A 8 3.22 6.33 -7.60
CA MET A 8 2.24 5.34 -7.16
C MET A 8 2.99 4.14 -6.60
N ALA A 9 3.11 4.07 -5.28
CA ALA A 9 3.82 3.00 -4.60
C ALA A 9 3.04 1.68 -4.68
N VAL A 10 3.73 0.58 -4.39
CA VAL A 10 3.13 -0.77 -4.34
C VAL A 10 3.42 -1.39 -2.99
N TYR A 11 2.37 -1.84 -2.30
CA TYR A 11 2.44 -2.45 -0.98
C TYR A 11 1.67 -3.79 -0.99
N THR A 12 2.39 -4.90 -1.02
CA THR A 12 1.79 -6.23 -1.19
C THR A 12 1.72 -6.97 0.14
N LYS A 13 0.49 -7.30 0.55
CA LYS A 13 0.17 -8.08 1.75
C LYS A 13 -0.05 -9.54 1.38
N ILE A 14 0.96 -10.38 1.56
CA ILE A 14 0.90 -11.81 1.22
C ILE A 14 0.38 -12.58 2.43
N PHE A 15 -0.74 -13.27 2.27
CA PHE A 15 -1.31 -14.10 3.33
C PHE A 15 -0.99 -15.57 3.10
N LEU A 16 -0.62 -16.27 4.17
CA LEU A 16 -0.26 -17.69 4.16
C LEU A 16 -1.05 -18.39 5.27
N LYS A 17 -1.80 -19.42 4.91
CA LYS A 17 -2.55 -20.25 5.87
C LYS A 17 -1.82 -21.56 6.14
N PHE A 18 -1.80 -21.98 7.40
CA PHE A 18 -1.04 -23.14 7.83
C PHE A 18 -1.93 -24.22 8.46
N PRO A 19 -1.50 -25.49 8.40
CA PRO A 19 -2.23 -26.58 9.04
C PRO A 19 -2.12 -26.54 10.57
N ARG A 20 -1.12 -25.83 11.10
CA ARG A 20 -0.92 -25.57 12.53
C ARG A 20 0.03 -24.40 12.74
N ARG A 21 -0.08 -23.76 13.90
CA ARG A 21 0.83 -22.67 14.30
C ARG A 21 2.17 -23.19 14.76
N PHE A 22 3.25 -22.54 14.33
CA PHE A 22 4.62 -22.82 14.76
C PHE A 22 5.35 -21.57 15.29
N TRP A 23 4.76 -20.39 15.11
CA TRP A 23 5.29 -19.09 15.52
C TRP A 23 4.91 -18.74 16.97
N PRO A 24 5.66 -17.84 17.63
CA PRO A 24 5.37 -17.40 19.00
C PRO A 24 4.13 -16.49 19.06
N GLU A 25 3.35 -16.62 20.14
CA GLU A 25 2.09 -15.89 20.34
C GLU A 25 2.04 -15.09 21.66
N ALA A 26 3.19 -14.91 22.33
CA ALA A 26 3.27 -14.16 23.57
C ALA A 26 2.95 -12.66 23.36
N PRO A 27 2.60 -11.91 24.42
CA PRO A 27 2.46 -10.45 24.32
C PRO A 27 3.68 -9.81 23.63
N GLY A 28 3.43 -8.89 22.70
CA GLY A 28 4.49 -8.26 21.90
C GLY A 28 5.06 -9.11 20.75
N LYS A 29 4.45 -10.28 20.44
CA LYS A 29 4.83 -11.13 19.30
C LYS A 29 3.86 -11.05 18.12
N GLU A 30 3.05 -9.99 18.05
CA GLU A 30 2.17 -9.74 16.89
C GLU A 30 2.98 -9.48 15.62
N PHE A 31 4.02 -8.66 15.74
CA PHE A 31 4.93 -8.35 14.66
C PHE A 31 6.30 -8.96 14.92
N PHE A 32 6.92 -9.49 13.86
CA PHE A 32 8.29 -9.97 13.90
C PHE A 32 8.97 -9.72 12.56
N LEU A 33 10.30 -9.56 12.60
CA LEU A 33 11.09 -9.12 11.44
C LEU A 33 12.05 -10.22 10.99
N TYR A 34 12.27 -10.28 9.68
CA TYR A 34 13.32 -11.08 9.05
C TYR A 34 14.41 -10.15 8.48
N ALA A 35 15.57 -10.14 9.13
CA ALA A 35 16.72 -9.35 8.69
C ALA A 35 17.51 -10.12 7.62
N SER A 36 17.04 -10.08 6.38
CA SER A 36 17.75 -10.64 5.22
C SER A 36 18.89 -9.72 4.76
N ASP A 37 19.99 -10.29 4.26
CA ASP A 37 21.03 -9.55 3.53
C ASP A 37 20.48 -8.93 2.23
N ARG A 38 19.39 -9.50 1.67
CA ARG A 38 18.64 -8.92 0.56
C ARG A 38 17.58 -7.96 1.10
N ARG A 39 17.84 -6.66 1.00
CA ARG A 39 16.91 -5.60 1.44
C ARG A 39 15.51 -5.82 0.86
N GLY A 40 14.50 -5.83 1.73
CA GLY A 40 13.08 -5.96 1.33
C GLY A 40 12.60 -7.39 1.10
N TYR A 41 13.46 -8.40 1.25
CA TYR A 41 13.10 -9.81 1.04
C TYR A 41 12.33 -10.39 2.24
N TYR A 42 11.00 -10.50 2.10
CA TYR A 42 10.06 -10.99 3.13
C TYR A 42 10.31 -10.45 4.57
N PRO A 43 10.41 -9.12 4.78
CA PRO A 43 11.00 -8.55 5.98
C PRO A 43 10.06 -8.42 7.17
N VAL A 44 8.77 -8.13 6.94
CA VAL A 44 7.82 -7.76 8.01
C VAL A 44 6.70 -8.78 8.07
N TRP A 45 6.63 -9.51 9.17
CA TRP A 45 5.63 -10.55 9.41
C TRP A 45 4.67 -10.14 10.52
N GLN A 46 3.40 -10.51 10.37
CA GLN A 46 2.34 -10.31 11.35
C GLN A 46 1.57 -11.61 11.56
N GLN A 47 1.27 -11.94 12.82
CA GLN A 47 0.34 -13.01 13.20
C GLN A 47 -0.97 -12.41 13.73
N PHE A 48 -2.08 -13.15 13.57
CA PHE A 48 -3.43 -12.63 13.82
C PHE A 48 -4.20 -13.31 14.96
N LYS A 49 -3.52 -13.76 16.02
CA LYS A 49 -4.18 -14.44 17.14
C LYS A 49 -5.31 -13.60 17.76
N LYS A 50 -5.15 -12.27 17.81
CA LYS A 50 -6.13 -11.36 18.42
C LYS A 50 -7.22 -10.97 17.42
N GLU A 51 -6.82 -10.67 16.19
CA GLU A 51 -7.68 -10.15 15.13
C GLU A 51 -8.54 -11.24 14.52
N TYR A 52 -7.97 -12.43 14.32
CA TYR A 52 -8.61 -13.60 13.71
C TYR A 52 -8.25 -14.90 14.47
N PRO A 53 -8.78 -15.11 15.69
CA PRO A 53 -8.52 -16.30 16.48
C PRO A 53 -8.92 -17.58 15.72
N GLY A 54 -8.02 -18.57 15.65
CA GLY A 54 -8.30 -19.84 14.96
C GLY A 54 -7.99 -19.84 13.46
N SER A 55 -7.57 -18.72 12.88
CA SER A 55 -7.31 -18.61 11.43
C SER A 55 -6.07 -19.37 10.95
N ASP A 56 -5.06 -19.50 11.80
CA ASP A 56 -3.75 -20.08 11.48
C ASP A 56 -3.09 -19.40 10.25
N VAL A 57 -3.28 -18.08 10.14
CA VAL A 57 -2.74 -17.24 9.07
C VAL A 57 -1.56 -16.39 9.55
N LEU A 58 -0.52 -16.31 8.71
CA LEU A 58 0.50 -15.27 8.77
C LEU A 58 0.33 -14.30 7.59
N LEU A 59 0.67 -13.04 7.83
CA LEU A 59 0.85 -12.03 6.81
C LEU A 59 2.34 -11.69 6.71
N VAL A 60 2.88 -11.66 5.49
CA VAL A 60 4.16 -11.02 5.20
C VAL A 60 3.96 -9.86 4.24
N THR A 61 4.60 -8.74 4.55
CA THR A 61 4.54 -7.53 3.74
C THR A 61 5.83 -7.32 2.98
N VAL A 62 5.70 -7.05 1.69
CA VAL A 62 6.76 -6.58 0.78
C VAL A 62 6.28 -5.30 0.09
N SER A 63 7.21 -4.49 -0.39
CA SER A 63 6.89 -3.22 -1.05
C SER A 63 7.78 -2.97 -2.27
N ASP A 64 7.33 -2.06 -3.13
CA ASP A 64 8.05 -1.56 -4.30
C ASP A 64 8.62 -2.67 -5.19
N ASP A 65 9.94 -2.78 -5.33
CA ASP A 65 10.58 -3.69 -6.28
C ASP A 65 10.26 -5.16 -6.00
N GLU A 66 10.21 -5.55 -4.72
CA GLU A 66 9.83 -6.91 -4.34
C GLU A 66 8.34 -7.18 -4.61
N SER A 67 7.47 -6.18 -4.42
CA SER A 67 6.06 -6.28 -4.81
C SER A 67 5.92 -6.52 -6.32
N ARG A 68 6.60 -5.72 -7.16
CA ARG A 68 6.54 -5.87 -8.62
C ARG A 68 7.03 -7.25 -9.07
N ARG A 69 8.14 -7.73 -8.49
CA ARG A 69 8.67 -9.08 -8.76
C ARG A 69 7.66 -10.16 -8.38
N ILE A 70 7.12 -10.09 -7.17
CA ILE A 70 6.20 -11.10 -6.63
C ILE A 70 4.87 -11.13 -7.38
N GLU A 71 4.35 -9.98 -7.81
CA GLU A 71 3.11 -9.96 -8.60
C GLU A 71 3.25 -10.62 -9.98
N GLN A 72 4.47 -10.66 -10.54
CA GLN A 72 4.79 -11.23 -11.85
C GLN A 72 5.08 -12.73 -11.82
N GLN A 73 5.28 -13.34 -10.64
CA GLN A 73 5.53 -14.77 -10.51
C GLN A 73 4.27 -15.53 -10.06
N SER A 74 4.35 -16.87 -10.14
CA SER A 74 3.29 -17.75 -9.69
C SER A 74 3.18 -17.77 -8.15
N ASP A 75 1.96 -17.97 -7.64
CA ASP A 75 1.72 -18.08 -6.20
C ASP A 75 2.52 -19.25 -5.57
N ASN A 76 2.70 -20.35 -6.31
CA ASN A 76 3.52 -21.49 -5.85
C ASN A 76 4.98 -21.11 -5.64
N GLN A 77 5.56 -20.31 -6.54
CA GLN A 77 6.94 -19.85 -6.39
C GLN A 77 7.07 -18.90 -5.19
N THR A 78 6.13 -17.96 -5.05
CA THR A 78 6.09 -17.03 -3.90
C THR A 78 5.94 -17.78 -2.58
N MET A 79 5.09 -18.82 -2.55
CA MET A 79 4.91 -19.69 -1.39
C MET A 79 6.21 -20.43 -1.05
N ALA A 80 6.89 -21.01 -2.04
CA ALA A 80 8.16 -21.71 -1.82
C ALA A 80 9.24 -20.80 -1.21
N GLU A 81 9.40 -19.58 -1.75
CA GLU A 81 10.33 -18.57 -1.23
C GLU A 81 9.99 -18.17 0.23
N ALA A 82 8.71 -17.90 0.52
CA ALA A 82 8.25 -17.54 1.85
C ALA A 82 8.45 -18.69 2.87
N MET A 83 8.20 -19.93 2.45
CA MET A 83 8.45 -21.12 3.27
C MET A 83 9.92 -21.33 3.58
N GLU A 84 10.83 -21.04 2.64
CA GLU A 84 12.27 -21.08 2.88
C GLU A 84 12.68 -20.08 3.98
N VAL A 85 12.15 -18.84 3.89
CA VAL A 85 12.37 -17.81 4.92
C VAL A 85 11.85 -18.28 6.28
N LEU A 86 10.61 -18.78 6.36
CA LEU A 86 10.03 -19.25 7.62
C LEU A 86 10.83 -20.40 8.26
N ARG A 87 11.31 -21.35 7.46
CA ARG A 87 12.15 -22.45 7.95
C ARG A 87 13.49 -21.95 8.51
N LYS A 88 14.08 -20.90 7.91
CA LYS A 88 15.28 -20.24 8.44
C LYS A 88 15.00 -19.45 9.72
N MET A 89 13.82 -18.83 9.82
CA MET A 89 13.42 -18.05 11.01
C MET A 89 13.12 -18.92 12.24
N PHE A 90 12.61 -20.14 12.03
CA PHE A 90 12.19 -21.05 13.10
C PHE A 90 12.94 -22.38 13.04
N PRO A 91 14.28 -22.38 13.21
CA PRO A 91 15.06 -23.61 13.18
C PRO A 91 14.63 -24.54 14.33
N GLY A 92 14.57 -25.84 14.05
CA GLY A 92 14.15 -26.85 15.03
C GLY A 92 12.63 -26.94 15.26
N LYS A 93 11.82 -26.15 14.56
CA LYS A 93 10.36 -26.34 14.49
C LYS A 93 10.00 -27.12 13.23
N ASP A 94 8.99 -27.99 13.31
CA ASP A 94 8.40 -28.62 12.13
C ASP A 94 7.43 -27.62 11.45
N VAL A 95 8.02 -26.78 10.59
CA VAL A 95 7.36 -25.79 9.75
C VAL A 95 6.83 -26.48 8.48
N ARG A 96 5.58 -26.94 8.56
CA ARG A 96 4.85 -27.56 7.44
C ARG A 96 4.49 -26.50 6.38
N ASP A 97 4.38 -26.93 5.13
CA ASP A 97 3.98 -26.06 4.03
C ASP A 97 2.63 -25.38 4.30
N ALA A 98 2.51 -24.15 3.83
CA ALA A 98 1.24 -23.43 3.81
C ALA A 98 0.24 -24.20 2.93
N THR A 99 -1.01 -24.28 3.38
CA THR A 99 -2.09 -24.94 2.63
C THR A 99 -2.70 -24.03 1.59
N GLU A 100 -2.68 -22.71 1.84
CA GLU A 100 -3.27 -21.69 0.98
C GLU A 100 -2.40 -20.43 1.01
N ILE A 101 -2.37 -19.71 -0.11
CA ILE A 101 -1.68 -18.42 -0.26
C ILE A 101 -2.62 -17.42 -0.97
N LEU A 102 -2.58 -16.16 -0.55
CA LEU A 102 -3.18 -15.05 -1.26
C LEU A 102 -2.12 -13.97 -1.53
N VAL A 103 -1.90 -13.66 -2.81
CA VAL A 103 -1.00 -12.58 -3.26
C VAL A 103 -1.85 -11.50 -3.97
N PRO A 104 -2.18 -10.38 -3.30
CA PRO A 104 -2.88 -9.27 -3.93
C PRO A 104 -2.01 -8.62 -5.02
N ARG A 105 -2.57 -8.49 -6.22
CA ARG A 105 -1.86 -7.96 -7.41
C ARG A 105 -2.34 -6.56 -7.80
N TRP A 106 -2.10 -5.58 -6.92
CA TRP A 106 -2.59 -4.21 -7.08
C TRP A 106 -1.88 -3.45 -8.19
N TRP A 107 -0.57 -3.65 -8.35
CA TRP A 107 0.20 -2.99 -9.41
C TRP A 107 -0.16 -3.50 -10.81
N SER A 108 -0.38 -4.81 -10.93
CA SER A 108 -0.77 -5.45 -12.18
C SER A 108 -2.18 -5.07 -12.60
N ASN A 109 -3.08 -4.83 -11.63
CA ASN A 109 -4.46 -4.45 -11.89
C ASN A 109 -4.55 -3.11 -12.63
N ARG A 110 -5.14 -3.14 -13.83
CA ARG A 110 -5.26 -1.97 -14.72
C ARG A 110 -6.05 -0.80 -14.16
N PHE A 111 -6.89 -1.02 -13.15
CA PHE A 111 -7.70 0.02 -12.53
C PHE A 111 -7.03 0.71 -11.34
N PHE A 112 -5.92 0.17 -10.83
CA PHE A 112 -5.21 0.73 -9.67
C PHE A 112 -3.77 1.11 -10.00
N LYS A 113 -3.03 0.22 -10.68
CA LYS A 113 -1.61 0.43 -11.05
C LYS A 113 -0.65 0.68 -9.88
N GLY A 114 -1.07 0.31 -8.68
CA GLY A 114 -0.32 0.38 -7.44
C GLY A 114 -1.30 0.39 -6.26
N THR A 115 -0.83 0.79 -5.08
CA THR A 115 -1.64 0.80 -3.86
C THR A 115 -2.01 2.19 -3.40
N PHE A 116 -1.05 3.10 -3.33
CA PHE A 116 -1.26 4.47 -2.85
C PHE A 116 -0.12 5.38 -3.29
N SER A 117 -0.39 6.68 -3.36
CA SER A 117 0.63 7.67 -3.65
C SER A 117 1.63 7.80 -2.50
N ASN A 118 2.91 7.90 -2.83
CA ASN A 118 3.99 8.13 -1.88
C ASN A 118 4.92 9.21 -2.41
N TRP A 119 5.32 10.15 -1.56
CA TRP A 119 6.04 11.32 -2.03
C TRP A 119 7.50 11.39 -1.56
N PRO A 120 8.47 11.39 -2.49
CA PRO A 120 9.84 11.82 -2.20
C PRO A 120 9.95 13.35 -2.25
N SER A 121 9.84 14.04 -1.11
CA SER A 121 10.28 15.44 -0.91
C SER A 121 9.80 16.48 -1.94
N VAL A 122 8.54 16.92 -1.87
CA VAL A 122 8.07 18.09 -2.65
C VAL A 122 7.54 19.24 -1.83
N ASN A 123 7.45 20.38 -2.50
CA ASN A 123 6.80 21.57 -1.99
C ASN A 123 5.28 21.55 -2.30
N ARG A 124 4.55 22.39 -1.57
CA ARG A 124 3.10 22.57 -1.68
C ARG A 124 2.59 22.83 -3.10
N TYR A 125 3.37 23.53 -3.92
CA TYR A 125 2.98 23.91 -5.28
C TYR A 125 2.77 22.68 -6.18
N GLU A 126 3.62 21.66 -6.07
CA GLU A 126 3.50 20.43 -6.87
C GLU A 126 2.23 19.62 -6.50
N TYR A 127 1.80 19.66 -5.24
CA TYR A 127 0.51 19.11 -4.81
C TYR A 127 -0.66 19.89 -5.40
N ASP A 128 -0.60 21.21 -5.34
CA ASP A 128 -1.70 22.03 -5.82
C ASP A 128 -1.92 21.88 -7.34
N LEU A 129 -0.84 21.56 -8.07
CA LEU A 129 -0.90 21.19 -9.48
C LEU A 129 -1.60 19.85 -9.78
N ILE A 130 -1.53 18.82 -8.92
CA ILE A 130 -2.20 17.54 -9.23
C ILE A 130 -3.71 17.60 -9.04
N ARG A 131 -4.16 18.44 -8.11
CA ARG A 131 -5.58 18.62 -7.79
C ARG A 131 -6.27 19.67 -8.67
N ALA A 132 -5.49 20.51 -9.36
CA ALA A 132 -6.02 21.60 -10.16
C ALA A 132 -6.93 21.07 -11.29
N PRO A 133 -8.14 21.62 -11.47
CA PRO A 133 -9.03 21.22 -12.54
C PRO A 133 -8.49 21.69 -13.91
N VAL A 134 -8.82 20.93 -14.95
CA VAL A 134 -8.52 21.28 -16.34
C VAL A 134 -9.83 21.53 -17.07
N GLY A 135 -10.20 22.80 -17.21
CA GLY A 135 -11.50 23.19 -17.76
C GLY A 135 -12.64 22.67 -16.90
N ARG A 136 -13.42 21.71 -17.44
CA ARG A 136 -14.56 21.08 -16.75
C ARG A 136 -14.22 19.71 -16.14
N VAL A 137 -12.94 19.31 -16.17
CA VAL A 137 -12.46 18.05 -15.61
C VAL A 137 -11.86 18.33 -14.24
N TYR A 138 -12.44 17.73 -13.20
CA TYR A 138 -12.01 17.86 -11.81
C TYR A 138 -11.39 16.55 -11.33
N PHE A 139 -10.38 16.65 -10.47
CA PHE A 139 -9.63 15.52 -9.95
C PHE A 139 -9.87 15.37 -8.45
N THR A 140 -9.95 14.12 -7.99
CA THR A 140 -10.12 13.79 -6.58
C THR A 140 -9.52 12.42 -6.27
N GLY A 141 -9.21 12.17 -5.01
CA GLY A 141 -8.62 10.92 -4.52
C GLY A 141 -7.60 11.18 -3.43
N GLU A 142 -7.03 10.12 -2.85
CA GLU A 142 -5.99 10.28 -1.81
C GLU A 142 -4.80 11.12 -2.32
N HIS A 143 -4.41 10.95 -3.59
CA HIS A 143 -3.30 11.66 -4.22
C HIS A 143 -3.54 13.18 -4.37
N THR A 144 -4.79 13.66 -4.25
CA THR A 144 -5.11 15.09 -4.24
C THR A 144 -5.15 15.69 -2.83
N SER A 145 -4.95 14.88 -1.78
CA SER A 145 -4.93 15.33 -0.39
C SER A 145 -3.54 15.84 0.01
N GLU A 146 -3.42 17.13 0.27
CA GLU A 146 -2.14 17.78 0.62
C GLU A 146 -1.48 17.15 1.86
N LYS A 147 -2.27 16.91 2.92
CA LYS A 147 -1.75 16.46 4.23
C LYS A 147 -1.88 14.96 4.47
N TYR A 148 -2.74 14.27 3.71
CA TYR A 148 -3.19 12.92 4.04
C TYR A 148 -3.20 11.97 2.84
N ASN A 149 -2.41 12.28 1.79
CA ASN A 149 -2.16 11.31 0.72
C ASN A 149 -1.56 10.01 1.30
N GLY A 150 -1.84 8.90 0.63
CA GLY A 150 -1.54 7.56 1.13
C GLY A 150 -2.66 6.93 1.95
N TYR A 151 -3.65 7.70 2.40
CA TYR A 151 -4.61 7.27 3.41
C TYR A 151 -6.09 7.35 2.99
N VAL A 152 -6.91 6.50 3.61
CA VAL A 152 -8.37 6.45 3.43
C VAL A 152 -9.03 7.77 3.77
N HIS A 153 -8.70 8.37 4.92
CA HIS A 153 -9.28 9.64 5.33
C HIS A 153 -8.83 10.80 4.41
N GLY A 154 -7.66 10.70 3.79
CA GLY A 154 -7.22 11.63 2.76
C GLY A 154 -8.11 11.59 1.52
N ALA A 155 -8.44 10.39 1.02
CA ALA A 155 -9.40 10.24 -0.07
C ALA A 155 -10.79 10.80 0.28
N TYR A 156 -11.27 10.52 1.49
CA TYR A 156 -12.56 11.02 1.97
C TYR A 156 -12.61 12.56 1.98
N LEU A 157 -11.62 13.20 2.60
CA LEU A 157 -11.55 14.66 2.69
C LEU A 157 -11.33 15.30 1.32
N ALA A 158 -10.49 14.70 0.47
CA ALA A 158 -10.30 15.16 -0.90
C ALA A 158 -11.60 15.14 -1.72
N GLY A 159 -12.48 14.18 -1.46
CA GLY A 159 -13.81 14.12 -2.07
C GLY A 159 -14.67 15.33 -1.71
N ILE A 160 -14.68 15.71 -0.42
CA ILE A 160 -15.38 16.91 0.07
C ILE A 160 -14.80 18.16 -0.59
N ASP A 161 -13.48 18.34 -0.53
CA ASP A 161 -12.79 19.49 -1.11
C ASP A 161 -13.10 19.65 -2.61
N SER A 162 -13.02 18.56 -3.37
CA SER A 162 -13.22 18.58 -4.83
C SER A 162 -14.66 18.88 -5.19
N ALA A 163 -15.61 18.35 -4.40
CA ALA A 163 -17.02 18.69 -4.54
C ALA A 163 -17.26 20.19 -4.28
N ASP A 164 -16.66 20.77 -3.24
CA ASP A 164 -16.79 22.19 -2.94
C ASP A 164 -16.21 23.09 -4.04
N ILE A 165 -15.08 22.72 -4.65
CA ILE A 165 -14.52 23.43 -5.82
C ILE A 165 -15.53 23.43 -6.98
N LEU A 166 -16.08 22.26 -7.32
CA LEU A 166 -17.06 22.13 -8.40
C LEU A 166 -18.35 22.91 -8.08
N ILE A 167 -18.87 22.79 -6.87
CA ILE A 167 -20.09 23.46 -6.42
C ILE A 167 -19.92 24.99 -6.48
N ASN A 168 -18.76 25.53 -6.08
CA ASN A 168 -18.48 26.95 -6.18
C ASN A 168 -18.46 27.43 -7.64
N CYS A 169 -17.91 26.65 -8.57
CA CYS A 169 -17.98 26.96 -9.99
C CYS A 169 -19.43 26.95 -10.50
N VAL A 170 -20.18 25.88 -10.23
CA VAL A 170 -21.55 25.69 -10.76
C VAL A 170 -22.56 26.66 -10.15
N LYS A 171 -22.51 26.89 -8.82
CA LYS A 171 -23.51 27.69 -8.12
C LYS A 171 -23.14 29.16 -7.99
N LYS A 172 -21.85 29.50 -7.97
CA LYS A 172 -21.37 30.87 -7.73
C LYS A 172 -20.62 31.46 -8.92
N ASN A 173 -20.50 30.75 -10.04
CA ASN A 173 -19.71 31.14 -11.21
C ASN A 173 -18.23 31.45 -10.89
N MET A 174 -17.70 30.91 -9.78
CA MET A 174 -16.29 31.05 -9.38
C MET A 174 -15.50 29.83 -9.84
N CYS A 175 -15.16 29.77 -11.12
CA CYS A 175 -14.49 28.61 -11.73
C CYS A 175 -12.96 28.74 -11.82
N THR A 176 -12.41 29.91 -11.51
CA THR A 176 -10.96 30.15 -11.55
C THR A 176 -10.29 29.44 -10.38
N TYR A 177 -9.41 28.48 -10.68
CA TYR A 177 -8.56 27.81 -9.69
C TYR A 177 -7.17 28.43 -9.72
N ASN A 178 -6.82 29.17 -8.68
CA ASN A 178 -5.49 29.78 -8.56
C ASN A 178 -4.56 28.84 -7.80
N VAL A 179 -3.64 28.22 -8.53
CA VAL A 179 -2.56 27.42 -7.94
C VAL A 179 -1.66 28.36 -7.13
N LYS A 180 -1.52 28.13 -5.83
CA LYS A 180 -0.64 28.96 -4.97
C LYS A 180 0.80 28.78 -5.37
N GLY A 181 1.56 29.87 -5.54
CA GLY A 181 2.94 29.84 -6.02
C GLY A 181 3.89 29.05 -5.12
N LYS A 182 4.99 28.58 -5.71
CA LYS A 182 6.03 27.78 -5.03
C LYS A 182 6.72 28.52 -3.86
N HIS A 183 6.63 29.84 -3.84
CA HIS A 183 7.29 30.71 -2.86
C HIS A 183 6.30 31.62 -2.09
N ASP A 184 5.00 31.35 -2.23
CA ASP A 184 3.91 32.09 -1.57
C ASP A 184 3.54 31.52 -0.19
#